data_AF-A0A4Z2GRX8-F1
#
_entry.id   AF-A0A4Z2GRX8-F1
#
_cell.length_a   1.000
_cell.length_b   1.000
_cell.length_c   1.000
_cell.angle_alpha   90.00
_cell.angle_beta   90.00
_cell.angle_gamma   90.00
#
_symmetry.space_group_name_H-M   'P 1'
#
loop_
_entity.id
_entity.type
_entity.pdbx_description
1 polymer ?
#
loop_
_entity_poly.entity_id
_entity_poly.type
_entity_poly.pdbx_seq_one_letter_code
_entity_poly.pdbx_strand_id
1 'polypeptide(L)'
;MANVQPQMLVAGATSIARRANRVLLVAKREVDNSEDPRFRDTVKNASDSLSHTISPMVMDAKAVAGNIQDKALQKAYLDSCLRILSGVGKVREAFQPQEPDFPPPPPDLDKLHVSDEQAPPKPPLPEGEVPPPRPPPPEEKDEEFPEQKVGEVLSEPMMVAARQLHDEARKWSSKPEDEEAVEEREVDDEDEFTDGEDDYEPELLMMPSNQPVNQPMLAAAQALHQEARKWSSKGNDIIAAAKRMALLMAEMSRLVRGGSGNKRAMIQCAKDIAKASDEVTRLAKEVAKQCTDRRIRTNLLQVCERIPTISTQLKILSTVKATMLGRTNISEEESEQATDMLVHNAQNLMQSVKETVREAEAASIKIRTDSGCTLRWVRKTPWYQ
;
A
#
# COMPACT_ATOMS: atom_id res chain seq x y z
N MET A 1 -10.18 19.38 -61.97
CA MET A 1 -11.52 18.83 -61.69
C MET A 1 -11.60 18.51 -60.21
N ALA A 2 -12.60 19.00 -59.49
CA ALA A 2 -12.78 18.63 -58.09
C ALA A 2 -13.13 17.12 -58.01
N ASN A 3 -12.38 16.36 -57.20
CA ASN A 3 -12.60 14.93 -57.01
C ASN A 3 -13.84 14.71 -56.13
N VAL A 4 -15.02 14.73 -56.76
CA VAL A 4 -16.32 14.62 -56.08
C VAL A 4 -16.73 13.16 -56.00
N GLN A 5 -16.67 12.57 -54.80
CA GLN A 5 -17.04 11.17 -54.55
C GLN A 5 -18.16 11.07 -53.49
N PRO A 6 -19.45 11.09 -53.89
CA PRO A 6 -20.59 10.99 -52.98
C PRO A 6 -20.55 9.75 -52.08
N GLN A 7 -20.08 8.64 -52.62
CA GLN A 7 -19.98 7.38 -51.88
C GLN A 7 -18.99 7.48 -50.71
N MET A 8 -17.88 8.20 -50.89
CA MET A 8 -16.89 8.41 -49.83
C MET A 8 -17.42 9.30 -48.70
N LEU A 9 -18.27 10.28 -49.01
CA LEU A 9 -18.94 11.11 -48.02
C LEU A 9 -19.85 10.26 -47.12
N VAL A 10 -20.69 9.41 -47.71
CA VAL A 10 -21.61 8.53 -46.96
C VAL A 10 -20.83 7.50 -46.13
N ALA A 11 -19.75 6.94 -46.68
CA ALA A 11 -18.87 6.04 -45.95
C ALA A 11 -18.20 6.74 -44.75
N GLY A 12 -17.73 7.99 -44.94
CA GLY A 12 -17.19 8.83 -43.88
C GLY A 12 -18.19 9.12 -42.76
N ALA A 13 -19.40 9.56 -43.12
CA ALA A 13 -20.49 9.79 -42.17
C ALA A 13 -20.87 8.52 -41.38
N THR A 14 -20.90 7.37 -42.05
CA THR A 14 -21.14 6.07 -41.40
C THR A 14 -20.04 5.73 -40.39
N SER A 15 -18.77 5.98 -40.74
CA SER A 15 -17.63 5.80 -39.83
C SER A 15 -17.72 6.70 -38.60
N ILE A 16 -18.07 7.99 -38.78
CA ILE A 16 -18.27 8.95 -37.69
C ILE A 16 -19.40 8.47 -36.78
N ALA A 17 -20.55 8.09 -37.34
CA ALA A 17 -21.69 7.59 -36.57
C ALA A 17 -21.33 6.34 -35.74
N ARG A 18 -20.57 5.40 -36.32
CA ARG A 18 -20.09 4.21 -35.58
C ARG A 18 -19.15 4.59 -34.42
N ARG A 19 -18.25 5.54 -34.62
CA ARG A 19 -17.33 6.02 -33.57
C ARG A 19 -18.09 6.74 -32.46
N ALA A 20 -19.04 7.61 -32.79
CA ALA A 20 -19.90 8.28 -31.81
C ALA A 20 -20.70 7.27 -30.97
N ASN A 21 -21.28 6.25 -31.62
CA ASN A 21 -21.95 5.15 -30.90
C ASN A 21 -21.01 4.37 -29.98
N ARG A 22 -19.74 4.19 -30.36
CA ARG A 22 -18.72 3.57 -29.48
C ARG A 22 -18.42 4.43 -28.26
N VAL A 23 -18.37 5.76 -28.41
CA VAL A 23 -18.22 6.70 -27.28
C VAL A 23 -19.40 6.55 -26.33
N LEU A 24 -20.65 6.53 -26.83
CA LEU A 24 -21.84 6.32 -26.01
C LEU A 24 -21.82 4.98 -25.26
N LEU A 25 -21.37 3.91 -25.92
CA LEU A 25 -21.25 2.59 -25.31
C LEU A 25 -20.24 2.59 -24.15
N VAL A 26 -19.09 3.24 -24.32
CA VAL A 26 -18.07 3.36 -23.27
C VAL A 26 -18.58 4.24 -22.12
N ALA A 27 -19.15 5.41 -22.43
CA ALA A 27 -19.72 6.31 -21.43
C ALA A 27 -20.79 5.61 -20.58
N LYS A 28 -21.67 4.82 -21.22
CA LYS A 28 -22.67 4.01 -20.51
C LYS A 28 -22.02 2.99 -19.56
N ARG A 29 -20.97 2.28 -19.98
CA ARG A 29 -20.25 1.35 -19.11
C ARG A 29 -19.63 2.04 -17.89
N GLU A 30 -19.10 3.25 -18.06
CA GLU A 30 -18.52 4.01 -16.96
C GLU A 30 -19.60 4.56 -15.99
N VAL A 31 -20.78 4.93 -16.50
CA VAL A 31 -21.96 5.28 -15.68
C VAL A 31 -22.49 4.08 -14.89
N ASP A 32 -22.50 2.89 -15.50
CA ASP A 32 -22.91 1.64 -14.83
C ASP A 32 -21.86 1.19 -13.78
N ASN A 33 -20.59 1.53 -13.99
CA ASN A 33 -19.48 1.23 -13.07
C ASN A 33 -19.43 2.15 -11.84
N SER A 34 -19.85 3.41 -11.98
CA SER A 34 -19.81 4.39 -10.90
C SER A 34 -21.08 4.39 -10.05
N GLU A 35 -20.93 4.65 -8.76
CA GLU A 35 -22.01 4.88 -7.79
C GLU A 35 -22.13 6.36 -7.38
N ASP A 36 -21.24 7.24 -7.86
CA ASP A 36 -21.33 8.68 -7.62
C ASP A 36 -22.48 9.29 -8.46
N PRO A 37 -23.55 9.80 -7.83
CA PRO A 37 -24.69 10.38 -8.56
C PRO A 37 -24.30 11.55 -9.45
N ARG A 38 -23.39 12.43 -8.98
CA ARG A 38 -23.00 13.64 -9.72
C ARG A 38 -22.28 13.29 -11.02
N PHE A 39 -21.33 12.38 -10.95
CA PHE A 39 -20.62 11.87 -12.12
C PHE A 39 -21.59 11.17 -13.09
N ARG A 40 -22.44 10.27 -12.58
CA ARG A 40 -23.40 9.52 -13.40
C ARG A 40 -24.35 10.44 -14.17
N ASP A 41 -24.91 11.44 -13.51
CA ASP A 41 -25.85 12.38 -14.13
C ASP A 41 -25.14 13.25 -15.17
N THR A 42 -23.94 13.74 -14.87
CA THR A 42 -23.15 14.58 -15.79
C THR A 42 -22.80 13.82 -17.08
N VAL A 43 -22.28 12.60 -16.95
CA VAL A 43 -21.92 11.76 -18.12
C VAL A 43 -23.16 11.33 -18.90
N LYS A 44 -24.28 11.03 -18.21
CA LYS A 44 -25.55 10.68 -18.87
C LYS A 44 -26.09 11.85 -19.69
N ASN A 45 -26.14 13.05 -19.12
CA ASN A 45 -26.61 14.26 -19.81
C ASN A 45 -25.75 14.59 -21.04
N ALA A 46 -24.43 14.45 -20.93
CA ALA A 46 -23.50 14.63 -22.05
C ALA A 46 -23.69 13.55 -23.14
N SER A 47 -23.91 12.30 -22.73
CA SER A 47 -24.16 11.17 -23.64
C SER A 47 -25.48 11.33 -24.39
N ASP A 48 -26.54 11.74 -23.70
CA ASP A 48 -27.84 12.01 -24.31
C ASP A 48 -27.71 13.15 -25.34
N SER A 49 -26.98 14.22 -25.00
CA SER A 49 -26.69 15.32 -25.93
C SER A 49 -25.97 14.84 -27.19
N LEU A 50 -24.96 13.98 -27.06
CA LEU A 50 -24.25 13.39 -28.21
C LEU A 50 -25.17 12.50 -29.04
N SER A 51 -25.99 11.66 -28.41
CA SER A 51 -26.92 10.73 -29.09
C SER A 51 -27.86 11.45 -30.06
N HIS A 52 -28.44 12.59 -29.63
CA HIS A 52 -29.34 13.39 -30.45
C HIS A 52 -28.67 14.04 -31.68
N THR A 53 -27.34 14.08 -31.75
CA THR A 53 -26.60 14.68 -32.89
C THR A 53 -26.28 13.68 -34.01
N ILE A 54 -26.34 12.37 -33.75
CA ILE A 54 -25.91 11.34 -34.70
C ILE A 54 -26.87 11.25 -35.90
N SER A 55 -28.17 11.11 -35.64
CA SER A 55 -29.18 10.94 -36.70
C SER A 55 -29.25 12.15 -37.65
N PRO A 56 -29.29 13.41 -37.17
CA PRO A 56 -29.25 14.58 -38.04
C PRO A 56 -28.01 14.60 -38.95
N MET A 57 -26.82 14.31 -38.44
CA MET A 57 -25.59 14.29 -39.25
C MET A 57 -25.65 13.25 -40.37
N VAL A 58 -26.18 12.05 -40.10
CA VAL A 58 -26.31 11.01 -41.13
C VAL A 58 -27.35 11.40 -42.18
N MET A 59 -28.44 12.06 -41.78
CA MET A 59 -29.44 12.58 -42.71
C MET A 59 -28.85 13.69 -43.60
N ASP A 60 -28.13 14.65 -43.02
CA ASP A 60 -27.47 15.74 -43.75
C ASP A 60 -26.41 15.19 -44.71
N ALA A 61 -25.64 14.18 -44.31
CA ALA A 61 -24.67 13.51 -45.18
C ALA A 61 -25.33 12.87 -46.41
N LYS A 62 -26.47 12.21 -46.22
CA LYS A 62 -27.26 11.62 -47.32
C LYS A 62 -27.84 12.69 -48.23
N ALA A 63 -28.31 13.81 -47.67
CA ALA A 63 -28.82 14.93 -48.44
C ALA A 63 -27.72 15.55 -49.33
N VAL A 64 -26.53 15.82 -48.78
CA VAL A 64 -25.38 16.30 -49.55
C VAL A 64 -24.96 15.31 -50.62
N ALA A 65 -24.95 14.00 -50.31
CA ALA A 65 -24.60 12.97 -51.30
C ALA A 65 -25.59 12.93 -52.48
N GLY A 66 -26.86 13.30 -52.26
CA GLY A 66 -27.87 13.43 -53.31
C GLY A 66 -27.68 14.65 -54.21
N ASN A 67 -27.13 15.75 -53.68
CA ASN A 67 -26.82 16.95 -54.47
C ASN A 67 -25.58 17.68 -53.92
N ILE A 68 -24.39 17.26 -54.38
CA ILE A 68 -23.12 17.76 -53.82
C ILE A 68 -22.85 19.22 -54.16
N GLN A 69 -23.41 19.77 -55.24
CA GLN A 69 -23.12 21.16 -55.63
C GLN A 69 -23.90 22.19 -54.79
N ASP A 70 -24.87 21.74 -54.00
CA ASP A 70 -25.66 22.62 -53.15
C ASP A 70 -24.88 23.08 -51.91
N LYS A 71 -24.53 24.37 -51.90
CA LYS A 71 -23.80 25.00 -50.80
C LYS A 71 -24.58 25.01 -49.48
N ALA A 72 -25.91 25.07 -49.52
CA ALA A 72 -26.73 25.08 -48.32
C ALA A 72 -26.68 23.70 -47.62
N LEU A 73 -26.77 22.61 -48.40
CA LEU A 73 -26.65 21.25 -47.88
C LEU A 73 -25.24 21.00 -47.32
N GLN A 74 -24.19 21.43 -48.05
CA GLN A 74 -22.81 21.34 -47.57
C GLN A 74 -22.62 22.04 -46.21
N LYS A 75 -23.18 23.25 -46.06
CA LYS A 75 -23.14 24.00 -44.81
C LYS A 75 -23.88 23.28 -43.68
N ALA A 76 -25.09 22.77 -43.94
CA ALA A 76 -25.86 22.04 -42.94
C ALA A 76 -25.12 20.80 -42.43
N TYR A 77 -24.50 20.03 -43.33
CA TYR A 77 -23.68 18.88 -42.96
C TYR A 77 -22.46 19.27 -42.11
N LEU A 78 -21.75 20.35 -42.49
CA LEU A 78 -20.63 20.86 -41.70
C LEU A 78 -21.06 21.30 -40.30
N ASP A 79 -22.17 22.02 -40.19
CA ASP A 79 -22.74 22.46 -38.91
C ASP A 79 -23.12 21.24 -38.03
N SER A 80 -23.68 20.18 -38.62
CA SER A 80 -23.94 18.91 -37.93
C SER A 80 -22.68 18.15 -37.51
N CYS A 81 -21.61 18.17 -38.31
CA CYS A 81 -20.31 17.63 -37.91
C CYS A 81 -19.72 18.37 -36.69
N LEU A 82 -19.82 19.71 -36.66
CA LEU A 82 -19.38 20.52 -35.52
C LEU A 82 -20.21 20.23 -34.26
N ARG A 83 -21.53 20.00 -34.40
CA ARG A 83 -22.39 19.59 -33.28
C ARG A 83 -21.97 18.24 -32.70
N ILE A 84 -21.69 17.24 -33.54
CA ILE A 84 -21.14 15.95 -33.06
C ILE A 84 -19.82 16.18 -32.32
N LEU A 85 -18.91 16.97 -32.89
CA LEU A 85 -17.61 17.23 -32.27
C LEU A 85 -17.77 17.90 -30.89
N SER A 86 -18.66 18.88 -30.78
CA SER A 86 -19.01 19.52 -29.51
C SER A 86 -19.64 18.53 -28.52
N GLY A 87 -20.54 17.66 -28.98
CA GLY A 87 -21.14 16.60 -28.17
C GLY A 87 -20.09 15.63 -27.60
N VAL A 88 -19.14 15.19 -28.42
CA VAL A 88 -18.00 14.37 -27.97
C VAL A 88 -17.11 15.16 -27.00
N GLY A 89 -16.90 16.46 -27.24
CA GLY A 89 -16.19 17.36 -26.34
C GLY A 89 -16.81 17.40 -24.94
N LYS A 90 -18.13 17.60 -24.86
CA LYS A 90 -18.87 17.58 -23.58
C LYS A 90 -18.78 16.24 -22.86
N VAL A 91 -18.85 15.13 -23.61
CA VAL A 91 -18.64 13.80 -23.01
C VAL A 91 -17.24 13.70 -22.43
N ARG A 92 -16.20 14.20 -23.11
CA ARG A 92 -14.83 14.22 -22.58
C ARG A 92 -14.70 15.11 -21.34
N GLU A 93 -15.27 16.31 -21.36
CA GLU A 93 -15.26 17.25 -20.23
C GLU A 93 -15.92 16.65 -18.98
N ALA A 94 -16.97 15.84 -19.14
CA ALA A 94 -17.62 15.14 -18.03
C ALA A 94 -16.68 14.17 -17.26
N PHE A 95 -15.57 13.74 -17.86
CA PHE A 95 -14.55 12.90 -17.21
C PHE A 95 -13.36 13.72 -16.69
N GLN A 96 -13.27 15.00 -17.02
CA GLN A 96 -12.21 15.85 -16.50
C GLN A 96 -12.50 16.18 -15.03
N PRO A 97 -11.46 16.26 -14.19
CA PRO A 97 -11.61 16.83 -12.85
C PRO A 97 -12.25 18.21 -12.99
N GLN A 98 -13.21 18.54 -12.13
CA GLN A 98 -13.46 19.94 -11.81
C GLN A 98 -12.15 20.39 -11.13
N GLU A 99 -11.24 21.02 -11.88
CA GLU A 99 -10.00 21.51 -11.30
C GLU A 99 -10.40 22.44 -10.15
N PRO A 100 -10.01 22.15 -8.89
CA PRO A 100 -10.02 23.19 -7.89
C PRO A 100 -9.13 24.31 -8.42
N ASP A 101 -9.66 25.55 -8.44
CA ASP A 101 -8.98 26.73 -9.00
C ASP A 101 -7.49 26.71 -8.62
N PHE A 102 -6.64 26.55 -9.63
CA PHE A 102 -5.19 26.58 -9.48
C PHE A 102 -4.65 27.87 -10.11
N PRO A 103 -3.77 28.61 -9.42
CA PRO A 103 -3.14 28.27 -8.14
C PRO A 103 -4.03 28.53 -6.90
N PRO A 104 -3.83 27.78 -5.79
CA PRO A 104 -4.42 28.14 -4.51
C PRO A 104 -4.00 29.58 -4.14
N PRO A 105 -4.87 30.35 -3.46
CA PRO A 105 -4.52 31.70 -3.05
C PRO A 105 -3.26 31.65 -2.18
N PRO A 106 -2.27 32.52 -2.45
CA PRO A 106 -1.06 32.58 -1.64
C PRO A 106 -1.46 32.80 -0.17
N PRO A 107 -0.73 32.20 0.79
CA PRO A 107 -0.99 32.45 2.20
C PRO A 107 -0.94 33.95 2.46
N ASP A 108 -1.93 34.46 3.19
CA ASP A 108 -2.12 35.87 3.49
C ASP A 108 -1.02 36.34 4.45
N LEU A 109 0.10 36.81 3.87
CA LEU A 109 1.29 37.26 4.60
C LEU A 109 1.05 38.56 5.37
N ASP A 110 -0.06 39.27 5.12
CA ASP A 110 -0.41 40.54 5.78
C ASP A 110 -0.76 40.37 7.26
N LYS A 111 -0.89 39.12 7.75
CA LYS A 111 -1.09 38.78 9.17
C LYS A 111 0.21 38.50 9.92
N LEU A 112 1.37 38.54 9.26
CA LEU A 112 2.67 38.45 9.92
C LEU A 112 3.03 39.81 10.51
N HIS A 113 2.51 40.10 11.70
CA HIS A 113 3.05 41.17 12.52
C HIS A 113 4.31 40.67 13.22
N VAL A 114 5.47 41.21 12.85
CA VAL A 114 6.64 41.19 13.74
C VAL A 114 6.31 42.16 14.85
N SER A 115 5.75 41.66 15.95
CA SER A 115 5.70 42.43 17.19
C SER A 115 7.14 42.60 17.68
N ASP A 116 7.78 43.70 17.30
CA ASP A 116 8.96 44.25 18.01
C ASP A 116 8.53 44.87 19.36
N GLU A 117 7.55 44.27 20.04
CA GLU A 117 7.31 44.57 21.44
C GLU A 117 8.45 43.94 22.22
N GLN A 118 9.42 44.79 22.58
CA GLN A 118 10.39 44.52 23.62
C GLN A 118 9.67 43.82 24.78
N ALA A 119 10.03 42.57 25.06
CA ALA A 119 9.39 41.79 26.11
C ALA A 119 9.32 42.64 27.40
N PRO A 120 8.15 42.74 28.06
CA PRO A 120 8.04 43.50 29.29
C PRO A 120 9.07 42.97 30.29
N PRO A 121 9.79 43.84 31.03
CA PRO A 121 10.80 43.40 31.98
C PRO A 121 10.16 42.41 32.94
N LYS A 122 10.78 41.23 33.08
CA LYS A 122 10.32 40.15 33.97
C LYS A 122 9.98 40.75 35.34
N PRO A 123 8.74 40.60 35.85
CA PRO A 123 8.46 40.80 37.26
C PRO A 123 9.40 39.89 38.09
N PRO A 124 9.83 40.31 39.29
CA PRO A 124 10.56 39.40 40.17
C PRO A 124 9.70 38.15 40.42
N LEU A 125 10.27 36.98 40.13
CA LEU A 125 9.62 35.68 40.27
C LEU A 125 9.16 35.49 41.73
N PRO A 126 7.89 35.14 41.99
CA PRO A 126 7.54 34.38 43.18
C PRO A 126 8.32 33.07 43.14
N GLU A 127 9.01 32.71 44.22
CA GLU A 127 9.74 31.45 44.32
C GLU A 127 8.78 30.28 44.03
N GLY A 128 9.01 29.53 42.94
CA GLY A 128 8.49 28.15 42.84
C GLY A 128 7.74 27.70 41.58
N GLU A 129 7.51 28.52 40.55
CA GLU A 129 6.86 28.03 39.31
C GLU A 129 7.84 27.92 38.14
N VAL A 130 8.50 26.77 38.04
CA VAL A 130 9.16 26.33 36.80
C VAL A 130 8.07 25.76 35.88
N PRO A 131 8.00 26.11 34.59
CA PRO A 131 7.13 25.42 33.65
C PRO A 131 7.43 23.92 33.69
N PRO A 132 6.41 23.05 33.60
CA PRO A 132 6.61 21.61 33.68
C PRO A 132 7.68 21.18 32.68
N PRO A 133 8.61 20.27 33.05
CA PRO A 133 9.62 19.78 32.13
C PRO A 133 8.90 19.22 30.91
N ARG A 134 9.23 19.76 29.73
CA ARG A 134 8.71 19.24 28.47
C ARG A 134 9.13 17.76 28.42
N PRO A 135 8.19 16.79 28.33
CA PRO A 135 8.56 15.41 28.09
C PRO A 135 9.44 15.36 26.83
N PRO A 136 10.44 14.46 26.77
CA PRO A 136 11.26 14.34 25.56
C PRO A 136 10.31 14.23 24.35
N PRO A 137 10.46 15.08 23.32
CA PRO A 137 9.68 14.92 22.11
C PRO A 137 9.91 13.49 21.62
N PRO A 138 8.87 12.68 21.36
CA PRO A 138 9.08 11.45 20.62
C PRO A 138 9.77 11.85 19.32
N GLU A 139 10.93 11.25 19.04
CA GLU A 139 11.58 11.48 17.77
C GLU A 139 10.58 11.07 16.68
N GLU A 140 10.20 11.99 15.78
CA GLU A 140 9.35 11.67 14.62
C GLU A 140 10.17 10.85 13.59
N LYS A 141 10.73 9.71 14.01
CA LYS A 141 11.45 8.78 13.15
C LYS A 141 10.52 7.61 12.88
N ASP A 142 10.02 7.56 11.65
CA ASP A 142 9.41 6.35 11.13
C ASP A 142 10.46 5.22 11.14
N GLU A 143 10.11 4.05 11.70
CA GLU A 143 11.00 2.89 11.82
C GLU A 143 11.68 2.54 10.47
N GLU A 144 12.98 2.77 10.39
CA GLU A 144 13.78 2.51 9.20
C GLU A 144 14.10 1.01 9.09
N PHE A 145 13.91 0.43 7.89
CA PHE A 145 14.09 -1.01 7.69
C PHE A 145 15.55 -1.42 7.87
N PRO A 146 15.83 -2.58 8.50
CA PRO A 146 17.20 -3.06 8.66
C PRO A 146 17.81 -3.41 7.29
N GLU A 147 18.62 -2.51 6.74
CA GLU A 147 19.40 -2.76 5.52
C GLU A 147 20.65 -3.58 5.88
N GLN A 148 20.72 -4.81 5.39
CA GLN A 148 21.93 -5.62 5.49
C GLN A 148 22.93 -5.10 4.45
N LYS A 149 23.98 -4.39 4.90
CA LYS A 149 25.04 -3.87 4.01
C LYS A 149 25.76 -5.04 3.32
N VAL A 150 25.38 -5.33 2.09
CA VAL A 150 26.11 -6.24 1.18
C VAL A 150 27.40 -5.52 0.76
N GLY A 151 28.47 -5.64 1.55
CA GLY A 151 29.73 -4.96 1.22
C GLY A 151 30.94 -5.22 2.11
N GLU A 152 30.80 -5.70 3.35
CA GLU A 152 31.98 -6.08 4.14
C GLU A 152 32.41 -7.51 3.81
N VAL A 153 33.37 -7.61 2.88
CA VAL A 153 34.16 -8.82 2.67
C VAL A 153 35.03 -9.02 3.92
N LEU A 154 34.46 -9.63 4.96
CA LEU A 154 35.21 -10.12 6.12
C LEU A 154 36.22 -11.15 5.63
N SER A 155 37.51 -10.86 5.83
CA SER A 155 38.60 -11.67 5.32
C SER A 155 38.51 -13.12 5.81
N GLU A 156 38.30 -14.05 4.87
CA GLU A 156 38.27 -15.51 5.03
C GLU A 156 39.32 -16.10 5.99
N PRO A 157 40.58 -15.60 6.05
CA PRO A 157 41.60 -16.13 6.95
C PRO A 157 41.25 -15.99 8.45
N MET A 158 40.53 -14.94 8.82
CA MET A 158 40.19 -14.65 10.23
C MET A 158 39.08 -15.58 10.75
N MET A 159 38.15 -15.95 9.87
CA MET A 159 37.05 -16.87 10.21
C MET A 159 37.55 -18.31 10.36
N VAL A 160 38.54 -18.71 9.55
CA VAL A 160 39.20 -20.02 9.68
C VAL A 160 40.01 -20.07 10.98
N ALA A 161 40.72 -18.99 11.34
CA ALA A 161 41.46 -18.91 12.61
C ALA A 161 40.53 -18.95 13.83
N ALA A 162 39.37 -18.27 13.78
CA ALA A 162 38.38 -18.30 14.87
C ALA A 162 37.74 -19.68 15.05
N ARG A 163 37.47 -20.41 13.94
CA ARG A 163 36.97 -21.80 14.01
C ARG A 163 38.02 -22.76 14.57
N GLN A 164 39.28 -22.61 14.16
CA GLN A 164 40.38 -23.42 14.70
C GLN A 164 40.56 -23.20 16.21
N LEU A 165 40.47 -21.96 16.68
CA LEU A 165 40.50 -21.64 18.12
C LEU A 165 39.33 -22.26 18.88
N HIS A 166 38.13 -22.27 18.30
CA HIS A 166 36.94 -22.85 18.93
C HIS A 166 36.98 -24.38 18.97
N ASP A 167 37.57 -25.02 17.95
CA ASP A 167 37.77 -26.47 17.91
C ASP A 167 38.92 -26.93 18.83
N GLU A 168 39.98 -26.11 18.98
CA GLU A 168 41.03 -26.34 19.98
C GLU A 168 40.50 -26.17 21.40
N ALA A 169 39.68 -25.16 21.69
CA ALA A 169 39.05 -25.01 23.00
C ALA A 169 38.18 -26.22 23.37
N ARG A 170 37.50 -26.84 22.39
CA ARG A 170 36.73 -28.08 22.60
C ARG A 170 37.60 -29.28 22.97
N LYS A 171 38.82 -29.39 22.44
CA LYS A 171 39.74 -30.51 22.74
C LYS A 171 40.26 -30.49 24.18
N TRP A 172 40.27 -29.34 24.83
CA TRP A 172 40.76 -29.18 26.21
C TRP A 172 39.62 -29.23 27.25
N SER A 173 38.36 -29.12 26.80
CA SER A 173 37.18 -29.21 27.65
C SER A 173 36.67 -30.65 27.76
N SER A 174 37.50 -31.55 28.29
CA SER A 174 37.05 -32.86 28.77
C SER A 174 37.25 -32.93 30.28
N LYS A 175 36.16 -32.76 31.04
CA LYS A 175 36.05 -33.27 32.40
C LYS A 175 34.75 -34.09 32.52
N PRO A 176 34.78 -35.18 33.30
CA PRO A 176 33.75 -36.23 33.23
C PRO A 176 32.46 -35.81 33.94
N GLU A 177 31.38 -36.44 33.48
CA GLU A 177 30.02 -36.40 34.01
C GLU A 177 29.98 -37.06 35.40
N ASP A 178 29.20 -36.46 36.32
CA ASP A 178 28.64 -37.12 37.49
C ASP A 178 27.20 -36.61 37.71
N GLU A 179 26.40 -37.52 38.24
CA GLU A 179 24.93 -37.64 38.17
C GLU A 179 24.10 -36.67 39.05
N GLU A 180 22.82 -36.56 38.65
CA GLU A 180 21.60 -36.37 39.45
C GLU A 180 21.50 -35.27 40.53
N ALA A 181 20.55 -34.35 40.34
CA ALA A 181 19.42 -34.15 41.28
C ALA A 181 18.39 -33.19 40.69
N VAL A 182 17.15 -33.67 40.60
CA VAL A 182 15.93 -32.89 40.35
C VAL A 182 15.54 -32.20 41.66
N GLU A 183 15.38 -30.88 41.65
CA GLU A 183 14.59 -30.18 42.67
C GLU A 183 13.57 -29.27 41.99
N GLU A 184 12.31 -29.61 42.24
CA GLU A 184 11.12 -28.83 41.93
C GLU A 184 11.14 -27.52 42.73
N ARG A 185 10.89 -26.40 42.04
CA ARG A 185 10.51 -25.14 42.69
C ARG A 185 9.22 -24.65 42.05
N GLU A 186 8.11 -24.94 42.72
CA GLU A 186 6.88 -24.17 42.62
C GLU A 186 7.13 -22.78 43.20
N VAL A 187 6.82 -21.72 42.45
CA VAL A 187 6.60 -20.37 43.01
C VAL A 187 5.46 -19.72 42.23
N ASP A 188 4.41 -19.44 43.01
CA ASP A 188 3.19 -18.65 42.83
C ASP A 188 2.97 -17.85 41.53
N ASP A 189 1.82 -18.12 40.93
CA ASP A 189 1.04 -17.19 40.13
C ASP A 189 0.45 -16.09 41.05
N GLU A 190 1.00 -14.87 41.01
CA GLU A 190 0.25 -13.67 41.36
C GLU A 190 0.26 -12.69 40.18
N ASP A 191 -0.94 -12.40 39.71
CA ASP A 191 -1.27 -11.42 38.68
C ASP A 191 -0.77 -10.01 39.04
N GLU A 192 0.10 -9.42 38.20
CA GLU A 192 0.22 -7.96 38.14
C GLU A 192 -0.05 -7.48 36.71
N PHE A 193 -1.33 -7.17 36.48
CA PHE A 193 -1.83 -6.41 35.35
C PHE A 193 -1.25 -4.99 35.41
N THR A 194 -0.17 -4.75 34.67
CA THR A 194 0.33 -3.38 34.41
C THR A 194 -0.17 -2.94 33.04
N ASP A 195 -1.21 -2.10 33.07
CA ASP A 195 -1.69 -1.31 31.94
C ASP A 195 -0.65 -0.19 31.69
N GLY A 196 0.21 -0.42 30.70
CA GLY A 196 1.30 0.46 30.33
C GLY A 196 1.61 0.31 28.85
N GLU A 197 0.75 0.89 28.00
CA GLU A 197 1.15 1.27 26.65
C GLU A 197 2.32 2.25 26.77
N ASP A 198 3.55 1.81 26.46
CA ASP A 198 4.58 2.56 25.73
C ASP A 198 5.90 1.75 25.66
N ASP A 199 6.61 1.92 24.54
CA ASP A 199 8.00 1.48 24.25
C ASP A 199 8.27 -0.03 24.04
N TYR A 200 7.73 -0.60 22.95
CA TYR A 200 8.41 -1.72 22.28
C TYR A 200 9.29 -1.16 21.16
N GLU A 201 10.47 -0.65 21.52
CA GLU A 201 11.57 -0.41 20.59
C GLU A 201 12.17 -1.80 20.29
N PRO A 202 11.98 -2.42 19.10
CA PRO A 202 12.69 -3.65 18.82
C PRO A 202 14.16 -3.26 18.71
N GLU A 203 15.04 -3.89 19.48
CA GLU A 203 16.51 -3.78 19.45
C GLU A 203 17.16 -4.10 18.07
N LEU A 204 16.39 -4.02 16.98
CA LEU A 204 16.71 -4.35 15.59
C LEU A 204 17.88 -3.52 15.03
N LEU A 205 18.22 -2.39 15.64
CA LEU A 205 19.21 -1.43 15.13
C LEU A 205 20.65 -1.70 15.63
N MET A 206 20.85 -2.63 16.58
CA MET A 206 22.16 -2.90 17.19
C MET A 206 22.54 -4.40 17.24
N MET A 207 21.84 -5.28 16.52
CA MET A 207 22.11 -6.72 16.55
C MET A 207 23.14 -7.16 15.49
N PRO A 208 24.08 -8.08 15.82
CA PRO A 208 25.25 -8.39 15.00
C PRO A 208 24.87 -8.95 13.62
N SER A 209 25.47 -8.38 12.57
CA SER A 209 25.21 -8.63 11.14
C SER A 209 25.53 -10.05 10.63
N ASN A 210 25.84 -10.98 11.54
CA ASN A 210 26.45 -12.28 11.23
C ASN A 210 25.51 -13.49 11.42
N GLN A 211 24.20 -13.27 11.58
CA GLN A 211 23.21 -14.35 11.64
C GLN A 211 22.77 -14.79 10.25
N PRO A 212 22.64 -16.11 10.00
CA PRO A 212 22.13 -16.62 8.72
C PRO A 212 20.66 -16.23 8.57
N VAL A 213 20.28 -15.65 7.42
CA VAL A 213 18.91 -15.19 7.13
C VAL A 213 18.31 -15.90 5.92
N ASN A 214 17.00 -16.13 5.92
CA ASN A 214 16.30 -16.68 4.77
C ASN A 214 16.14 -15.60 3.68
N GLN A 215 16.99 -15.66 2.64
CA GLN A 215 17.07 -14.62 1.61
C GLN A 215 15.73 -14.41 0.86
N PRO A 216 14.99 -15.45 0.41
CA PRO A 216 13.71 -15.23 -0.26
C PRO A 216 12.64 -14.57 0.64
N MET A 217 12.62 -14.90 1.93
CA MET A 217 11.70 -14.29 2.90
C MET A 217 12.09 -12.83 3.20
N LEU A 218 13.38 -12.54 3.38
CA LEU A 218 13.88 -11.18 3.57
C LEU A 218 13.60 -10.30 2.34
N ALA A 219 13.77 -10.84 1.12
CA ALA A 219 13.45 -10.13 -0.10
C ALA A 219 11.95 -9.78 -0.19
N ALA A 220 11.07 -10.68 0.25
CA ALA A 220 9.62 -10.41 0.31
C ALA A 220 9.28 -9.30 1.32
N ALA A 221 9.91 -9.32 2.49
CA ALA A 221 9.79 -8.28 3.51
C ALA A 221 10.24 -6.90 2.96
N GLN A 222 11.43 -6.85 2.34
CA GLN A 222 11.96 -5.64 1.70
C GLN A 222 11.03 -5.12 0.60
N ALA A 223 10.46 -6.01 -0.22
CA ALA A 223 9.56 -5.63 -1.30
C ALA A 223 8.25 -4.99 -0.82
N LEU A 224 7.72 -5.42 0.33
CA LEU A 224 6.58 -4.79 1.00
C LEU A 224 7.00 -3.45 1.61
N HIS A 225 8.11 -3.42 2.35
CA HIS A 225 8.60 -2.20 2.99
C HIS A 225 8.88 -1.09 1.96
N GLN A 226 9.50 -1.41 0.83
CA GLN A 226 9.76 -0.46 -0.25
C GLN A 226 8.48 0.15 -0.86
N GLU A 227 7.36 -0.56 -0.81
CA GLU A 227 6.07 0.00 -1.24
C GLU A 227 5.47 0.89 -0.15
N ALA A 228 5.45 0.41 1.09
CA ALA A 228 4.88 1.13 2.22
C ALA A 228 5.68 2.41 2.57
N ARG A 229 7.02 2.40 2.42
CA ARG A 229 7.89 3.56 2.72
C ARG A 229 7.65 4.77 1.82
N LYS A 230 7.00 4.59 0.67
CA LYS A 230 6.63 5.71 -0.22
C LYS A 230 5.58 6.63 0.41
N TRP A 231 4.92 6.16 1.47
CA TRP A 231 3.78 6.80 2.11
C TRP A 231 4.09 7.13 3.57
N SER A 232 3.58 8.26 4.04
CA SER A 232 3.59 8.61 5.46
C SER A 232 2.64 7.69 6.22
N SER A 233 3.05 7.24 7.40
CA SER A 233 2.20 6.46 8.31
C SER A 233 1.20 7.34 9.06
N LYS A 234 1.44 8.66 9.11
CA LYS A 234 0.64 9.60 9.92
C LYS A 234 -0.79 9.68 9.39
N GLY A 235 -1.74 9.14 10.15
CA GLY A 235 -3.15 9.06 9.76
C GLY A 235 -3.45 7.98 8.71
N ASN A 236 -2.58 6.97 8.59
CA ASN A 236 -2.76 5.85 7.67
C ASN A 236 -2.32 4.52 8.29
N ASP A 237 -3.25 3.89 9.00
CA ASP A 237 -3.01 2.64 9.72
C ASP A 237 -2.74 1.46 8.78
N ILE A 238 -3.19 1.51 7.52
CA ILE A 238 -2.83 0.50 6.50
C ILE A 238 -1.32 0.53 6.27
N ILE A 239 -0.74 1.72 6.12
CA ILE A 239 0.71 1.88 5.91
C ILE A 239 1.48 1.52 7.17
N ALA A 240 1.01 1.94 8.35
CA ALA A 240 1.63 1.59 9.62
C ALA A 240 1.66 0.07 9.84
N ALA A 241 0.53 -0.62 9.62
CA ALA A 241 0.45 -2.07 9.71
C ALA A 241 1.32 -2.76 8.66
N ALA A 242 1.34 -2.28 7.40
CA ALA A 242 2.20 -2.84 6.35
C ALA A 242 3.70 -2.70 6.65
N LYS A 243 4.13 -1.58 7.24
CA LYS A 243 5.52 -1.38 7.69
C LYS A 243 5.88 -2.37 8.81
N ARG A 244 5.04 -2.49 9.84
CA ARG A 244 5.21 -3.47 10.92
C ARG A 244 5.27 -4.90 10.39
N MET A 245 4.38 -5.28 9.46
CA MET A 245 4.40 -6.61 8.83
C MET A 245 5.72 -6.89 8.12
N ALA A 246 6.29 -5.90 7.43
CA ALA A 246 7.57 -6.07 6.75
C ALA A 246 8.73 -6.26 7.74
N LEU A 247 8.75 -5.50 8.85
CA LEU A 247 9.77 -5.65 9.89
C LEU A 247 9.68 -7.01 10.58
N LEU A 248 8.47 -7.43 10.96
CA LEU A 248 8.23 -8.76 11.53
C LEU A 248 8.61 -9.88 10.55
N MET A 249 8.34 -9.72 9.26
CA MET A 249 8.72 -10.71 8.26
C MET A 249 10.24 -10.77 8.05
N ALA A 250 10.94 -9.64 8.17
CA ALA A 250 12.40 -9.62 8.19
C ALA A 250 12.94 -10.37 9.42
N GLU A 251 12.30 -10.22 10.58
CA GLU A 251 12.67 -10.96 11.79
C GLU A 251 12.39 -12.46 11.65
N MET A 252 11.23 -12.84 11.11
CA MET A 252 10.92 -14.23 10.78
C MET A 252 11.99 -14.87 9.89
N SER A 253 12.57 -14.12 8.94
CA SER A 253 13.63 -14.62 8.07
C SER A 253 14.90 -15.02 8.83
N ARG A 254 15.19 -14.38 9.97
CA ARG A 254 16.29 -14.74 10.88
C ARG A 254 15.91 -15.96 11.72
N LEU A 255 14.71 -15.94 12.30
CA LEU A 255 14.21 -17.00 13.17
C LEU A 255 14.09 -18.36 12.46
N VAL A 256 13.81 -18.37 11.15
CA VAL A 256 13.68 -19.58 10.32
C VAL A 256 15.02 -20.29 10.08
N ARG A 257 16.14 -19.55 10.06
CA ARG A 257 17.50 -20.12 9.95
C ARG A 257 18.23 -20.24 11.29
N GLY A 258 17.74 -19.58 12.35
CA GLY A 258 18.29 -19.64 13.69
C GLY A 258 18.23 -21.04 14.31
N GLY A 259 19.19 -21.35 15.19
CA GLY A 259 19.25 -22.63 15.91
C GLY A 259 18.12 -22.83 16.93
N SER A 260 18.12 -24.02 17.54
CA SER A 260 17.11 -24.64 18.44
C SER A 260 16.41 -23.75 19.50
N GLY A 261 16.94 -22.57 19.86
CA GLY A 261 16.41 -21.71 20.93
C GLY A 261 15.22 -20.80 20.55
N ASN A 262 14.88 -20.66 19.27
CA ASN A 262 13.99 -19.59 18.80
C ASN A 262 12.53 -20.00 18.54
N LYS A 263 12.10 -21.16 19.06
CA LYS A 263 10.75 -21.72 18.82
C LYS A 263 9.63 -20.77 19.25
N ARG A 264 9.70 -20.25 20.49
CA ARG A 264 8.69 -19.35 21.06
C ARG A 264 8.65 -18.02 20.30
N ALA A 265 9.82 -17.47 19.96
CA ALA A 265 9.96 -16.25 19.18
C ALA A 265 9.36 -16.40 17.77
N MET A 266 9.59 -17.52 17.09
CA MET A 266 9.00 -17.79 15.76
C MET A 266 7.47 -17.83 15.80
N ILE A 267 6.89 -18.52 16.79
CA ILE A 267 5.43 -18.61 16.95
C ILE A 267 4.84 -17.23 17.27
N GLN A 268 5.50 -16.46 18.14
CA GLN A 268 5.03 -15.12 18.49
C GLN A 268 5.10 -14.17 17.28
N CYS A 269 6.21 -14.15 16.56
CA CYS A 269 6.37 -13.38 15.33
C CYS A 269 5.26 -13.69 14.31
N ALA A 270 4.90 -14.97 14.12
CA ALA A 270 3.79 -15.36 13.25
C ALA A 270 2.43 -14.84 13.72
N LYS A 271 2.18 -14.80 15.04
CA LYS A 271 0.96 -14.23 15.62
C LYS A 271 0.89 -12.72 15.41
N ASP A 272 2.01 -12.02 15.57
CA ASP A 272 2.07 -10.57 15.40
C ASP A 272 1.87 -10.17 13.93
N ILE A 273 2.47 -10.92 13.00
CA ILE A 273 2.22 -10.77 11.56
C ILE A 273 0.73 -10.99 11.26
N ALA A 274 0.12 -12.01 11.85
CA ALA A 274 -1.29 -12.30 11.66
C ALA A 274 -2.18 -11.16 12.16
N LYS A 275 -1.92 -10.63 13.36
CA LYS A 275 -2.65 -9.49 13.95
C LYS A 275 -2.56 -8.25 13.07
N ALA A 276 -1.36 -7.91 12.59
CA ALA A 276 -1.17 -6.77 11.69
C ALA A 276 -1.85 -7.00 10.32
N SER A 277 -1.87 -8.25 9.82
CA SER A 277 -2.55 -8.59 8.56
C SER A 277 -4.08 -8.46 8.65
N ASP A 278 -4.66 -8.77 9.82
CA ASP A 278 -6.09 -8.61 10.07
C ASP A 278 -6.47 -7.12 10.09
N GLU A 279 -5.61 -6.27 10.65
CA GLU A 279 -5.76 -4.82 10.63
C GLU A 279 -5.76 -4.25 9.21
N VAL A 280 -4.78 -4.64 8.37
CA VAL A 280 -4.74 -4.27 6.95
C VAL A 280 -6.03 -4.68 6.25
N THR A 281 -6.48 -5.92 6.46
CA THR A 281 -7.68 -6.46 5.82
C THR A 281 -8.93 -5.69 6.24
N ARG A 282 -9.08 -5.40 7.54
CA ARG A 282 -10.22 -4.65 8.10
C ARG A 282 -10.30 -3.25 7.49
N LEU A 283 -9.19 -2.52 7.48
CA LEU A 283 -9.12 -1.16 6.96
C LEU A 283 -9.33 -1.14 5.44
N ALA A 284 -8.72 -2.07 4.69
CA ALA A 284 -8.93 -2.20 3.26
C ALA A 284 -10.41 -2.44 2.89
N LYS A 285 -11.12 -3.26 3.67
CA LYS A 285 -12.56 -3.48 3.49
C LYS A 285 -13.38 -2.21 3.75
N GLU A 286 -12.97 -1.38 4.71
CA GLU A 286 -13.64 -0.09 4.96
C GLU A 286 -13.41 0.91 3.81
N VAL A 287 -12.19 0.98 3.28
CA VAL A 287 -11.90 1.75 2.06
C VAL A 287 -12.73 1.26 0.87
N ALA A 288 -12.80 -0.06 0.68
CA ALA A 288 -13.59 -0.67 -0.39
C ALA A 288 -15.07 -0.30 -0.28
N LYS A 289 -15.63 -0.29 0.94
CA LYS A 289 -17.03 0.08 1.20
C LYS A 289 -17.35 1.52 0.83
N GLN A 290 -16.40 2.42 0.97
CA GLN A 290 -16.56 3.84 0.65
C GLN A 290 -16.24 4.18 -0.82
N CYS A 291 -15.61 3.25 -1.54
CA CYS A 291 -15.27 3.44 -2.95
C CYS A 291 -16.52 3.43 -3.84
N THR A 292 -16.70 4.48 -4.65
CA THR A 292 -17.81 4.63 -5.61
C THR A 292 -17.56 3.90 -6.93
N ASP A 293 -16.33 3.46 -7.21
CA ASP A 293 -16.00 2.73 -8.43
C ASP A 293 -16.11 1.22 -8.20
N ARG A 294 -17.07 0.57 -8.86
CA ARG A 294 -17.33 -0.87 -8.68
C ARG A 294 -16.13 -1.74 -9.04
N ARG A 295 -15.43 -1.41 -10.13
CA ARG A 295 -14.29 -2.19 -10.60
C ARG A 295 -13.12 -2.11 -9.62
N ILE A 296 -12.76 -0.90 -9.19
CA ILE A 296 -11.68 -0.70 -8.22
C ILE A 296 -12.02 -1.38 -6.89
N ARG A 297 -13.26 -1.23 -6.42
CA ARG A 297 -13.75 -1.90 -5.21
C ARG A 297 -13.65 -3.42 -5.31
N THR A 298 -14.08 -4.02 -6.42
CA THR A 298 -13.98 -5.48 -6.62
C THR A 298 -12.52 -5.94 -6.65
N ASN A 299 -11.63 -5.21 -7.30
CA ASN A 299 -10.20 -5.53 -7.33
C ASN A 299 -9.59 -5.52 -5.92
N LEU A 300 -9.87 -4.47 -5.13
CA LEU A 300 -9.41 -4.35 -3.75
C LEU A 300 -9.91 -5.50 -2.87
N LEU A 301 -11.20 -5.86 -2.98
CA LEU A 301 -11.78 -6.98 -2.22
C LEU A 301 -11.14 -8.32 -2.61
N GLN A 302 -10.97 -8.58 -3.91
CA GLN A 302 -10.35 -9.83 -4.39
C GLN A 302 -8.95 -10.04 -3.83
N VAL A 303 -8.16 -8.98 -3.68
CA VAL A 303 -6.81 -9.10 -3.15
C VAL A 303 -6.78 -9.17 -1.62
N CYS A 304 -7.55 -8.32 -0.92
CA CYS A 304 -7.49 -8.27 0.54
C CYS A 304 -8.13 -9.51 1.19
N GLU A 305 -9.11 -10.16 0.55
CA GLU A 305 -9.78 -11.35 1.10
C GLU A 305 -8.92 -12.62 1.05
N ARG A 306 -7.79 -12.59 0.34
CA ARG A 306 -6.79 -13.67 0.38
C ARG A 306 -5.96 -13.64 1.67
N ILE A 307 -5.78 -12.47 2.26
CA ILE A 307 -4.88 -12.24 3.40
C ILE A 307 -5.26 -13.11 4.62
N PRO A 308 -6.52 -13.20 5.07
CA PRO A 308 -6.87 -14.01 6.24
C PRO A 308 -6.53 -15.50 6.10
N THR A 309 -6.71 -16.06 4.90
CA THR A 309 -6.38 -17.46 4.62
C THR A 309 -4.88 -17.69 4.64
N ILE A 310 -4.11 -16.81 3.96
CA ILE A 310 -2.64 -16.91 3.92
C ILE A 310 -2.04 -16.71 5.32
N SER A 311 -2.56 -15.76 6.10
CA SER A 311 -2.19 -15.51 7.50
C SER A 311 -2.46 -16.71 8.41
N THR A 312 -3.60 -17.38 8.23
CA THR A 312 -3.91 -18.62 8.96
C THR A 312 -2.91 -19.73 8.61
N GLN A 313 -2.59 -19.89 7.34
CA GLN A 313 -1.55 -20.83 6.89
C GLN A 313 -0.18 -20.48 7.48
N LEU A 314 0.19 -19.20 7.55
CA LEU A 314 1.45 -18.76 8.16
C LEU A 314 1.56 -19.23 9.61
N LYS A 315 0.50 -19.09 10.41
CA LYS A 315 0.45 -19.55 11.81
C LYS A 315 0.65 -21.07 11.91
N ILE A 316 0.00 -21.84 11.03
CA ILE A 316 0.11 -23.31 10.99
C ILE A 316 1.54 -23.71 10.60
N LEU A 317 2.07 -23.19 9.50
CA LEU A 317 3.41 -23.52 9.00
C LEU A 317 4.51 -23.11 9.97
N SER A 318 4.36 -21.96 10.63
CA SER A 318 5.28 -21.52 11.68
C SER A 318 5.26 -22.47 12.88
N THR A 319 4.09 -22.97 13.27
CA THR A 319 3.95 -23.98 14.33
C THR A 319 4.57 -25.32 13.92
N VAL A 320 4.38 -25.75 12.67
CA VAL A 320 5.00 -26.96 12.12
C VAL A 320 6.52 -26.81 12.17
N LYS A 321 7.09 -25.75 11.59
CA LYS A 321 8.54 -25.51 11.62
C LYS A 321 9.08 -25.43 13.05
N ALA A 322 8.37 -24.75 13.94
CA ALA A 322 8.69 -24.64 15.36
C ALA A 322 8.75 -26.00 16.08
N THR A 323 7.90 -26.97 15.73
CA THR A 323 7.96 -28.31 16.34
C THR A 323 9.09 -29.17 15.77
N MET A 324 9.64 -28.81 14.61
CA MET A 324 10.77 -29.48 13.98
C MET A 324 12.12 -28.96 14.51
N LEU A 325 12.17 -27.73 15.04
CA LEU A 325 13.35 -27.18 15.72
C LEU A 325 13.62 -27.95 17.02
N GLY A 326 14.81 -28.55 17.13
CA GLY A 326 15.29 -29.21 18.36
C GLY A 326 14.95 -30.70 18.48
N ARG A 327 14.38 -31.34 17.45
CA ARG A 327 14.19 -32.79 17.41
C ARG A 327 15.37 -33.46 16.69
N THR A 328 15.93 -34.49 17.33
CA THR A 328 17.05 -35.29 16.79
C THR A 328 16.64 -36.32 15.74
N ASN A 329 15.34 -36.61 15.63
CA ASN A 329 14.81 -37.73 14.82
C ASN A 329 14.15 -37.27 13.52
N ILE A 330 14.31 -36.01 13.12
CA ILE A 330 13.75 -35.45 11.89
C ILE A 330 14.86 -35.32 10.87
N SER A 331 14.60 -35.75 9.63
CA SER A 331 15.57 -35.61 8.55
C SER A 331 15.81 -34.13 8.22
N GLU A 332 17.05 -33.77 7.86
CA GLU A 332 17.36 -32.43 7.36
C GLU A 332 16.48 -32.06 6.15
N GLU A 333 16.17 -33.05 5.31
CA GLU A 333 15.30 -32.89 4.14
C GLU A 333 13.85 -32.51 4.51
N GLU A 334 13.28 -33.12 5.55
CA GLU A 334 11.93 -32.78 6.02
C GLU A 334 11.90 -31.34 6.60
N SER A 335 12.95 -30.98 7.33
CA SER A 335 13.10 -29.64 7.90
C SER A 335 13.29 -28.56 6.82
N GLU A 336 13.99 -28.88 5.74
CA GLU A 336 14.16 -28.01 4.57
C GLU A 336 12.84 -27.83 3.81
N GLN A 337 12.12 -28.91 3.52
CA GLN A 337 10.80 -28.84 2.86
C GLN A 337 9.79 -28.00 3.65
N ALA A 338 9.73 -28.16 4.98
CA ALA A 338 8.88 -27.33 5.84
C ALA A 338 9.27 -25.84 5.79
N THR A 339 10.56 -25.56 5.60
CA THR A 339 11.06 -24.19 5.41
C THR A 339 10.58 -23.62 4.10
N ASP A 340 10.68 -24.37 3.00
CA ASP A 340 10.25 -23.91 1.67
C ASP A 340 8.76 -23.60 1.62
N MET A 341 7.93 -24.43 2.25
CA MET A 341 6.50 -24.16 2.37
C MET A 341 6.21 -22.87 3.13
N LEU A 342 6.91 -22.63 4.25
CA LEU A 342 6.77 -21.41 5.04
C LEU A 342 7.23 -20.17 4.27
N VAL A 343 8.36 -20.27 3.56
CA VAL A 343 8.91 -19.19 2.71
C VAL A 343 7.93 -18.82 1.61
N HIS A 344 7.38 -19.81 0.90
CA HIS A 344 6.43 -19.56 -0.18
C HIS A 344 5.14 -18.89 0.35
N ASN A 345 4.65 -19.34 1.52
CA ASN A 345 3.50 -18.72 2.17
C ASN A 345 3.80 -17.26 2.57
N ALA A 346 4.96 -16.98 3.14
CA ALA A 346 5.42 -15.64 3.50
C ALA A 346 5.50 -14.72 2.28
N GLN A 347 6.06 -15.19 1.15
CA GLN A 347 6.12 -14.45 -0.11
C GLN A 347 4.72 -14.07 -0.61
N ASN A 348 3.79 -15.03 -0.59
CA ASN A 348 2.40 -14.79 -0.99
C ASN A 348 1.73 -13.76 -0.08
N LEU A 349 1.96 -13.81 1.24
CA LEU A 349 1.40 -12.85 2.19
C LEU A 349 1.91 -11.43 1.92
N MET A 350 3.23 -11.25 1.81
CA MET A 350 3.83 -9.94 1.56
C MET A 350 3.36 -9.36 0.22
N GLN A 351 3.21 -10.19 -0.82
CA GLN A 351 2.71 -9.77 -2.11
C GLN A 351 1.22 -9.35 -2.06
N SER A 352 0.36 -10.13 -1.40
CA SER A 352 -1.06 -9.77 -1.25
C SER A 352 -1.26 -8.48 -0.43
N VAL A 353 -0.47 -8.26 0.62
CA VAL A 353 -0.51 -7.02 1.39
C VAL A 353 -0.04 -5.84 0.55
N LYS A 354 1.06 -6.01 -0.21
CA LYS A 354 1.60 -4.97 -1.11
C LYS A 354 0.58 -4.55 -2.17
N GLU A 355 -0.09 -5.50 -2.80
CA GLU A 355 -1.15 -5.22 -3.77
C GLU A 355 -2.36 -4.55 -3.09
N THR A 356 -2.73 -4.99 -1.89
CA THR A 356 -3.79 -4.35 -1.10
C THR A 356 -3.50 -2.88 -0.80
N VAL A 357 -2.25 -2.53 -0.46
CA VAL A 357 -1.84 -1.12 -0.26
C VAL A 357 -2.06 -0.30 -1.54
N ARG A 358 -1.70 -0.84 -2.72
CA ARG A 358 -1.87 -0.15 -4.00
C ARG A 358 -3.33 0.02 -4.38
N GLU A 359 -4.14 -1.03 -4.26
CA GLU A 359 -5.57 -0.98 -4.58
C GLU A 359 -6.33 -0.12 -3.57
N ALA A 360 -5.91 -0.07 -2.31
CA ALA A 360 -6.50 0.81 -1.29
C ALA A 360 -6.22 2.28 -1.60
N GLU A 361 -5.02 2.62 -2.08
CA GLU A 361 -4.70 3.96 -2.56
C GLU A 361 -5.57 4.34 -3.77
N ALA A 362 -5.65 3.47 -4.78
CA ALA A 362 -6.49 3.71 -5.96
C ALA A 362 -7.97 3.88 -5.59
N ALA A 363 -8.49 3.05 -4.68
CA ALA A 363 -9.85 3.16 -4.17
C ALA A 363 -10.09 4.46 -3.40
N SER A 364 -9.08 4.96 -2.69
CA SER A 364 -9.18 6.18 -1.89
C SER A 364 -9.43 7.45 -2.70
N ILE A 365 -8.99 7.46 -3.97
CA ILE A 365 -9.21 8.58 -4.90
C ILE A 365 -10.70 8.68 -5.30
N LYS A 366 -11.42 7.55 -5.27
CA LYS A 366 -12.84 7.45 -5.66
C LYS A 366 -13.73 7.16 -4.45
N ILE A 367 -13.54 7.90 -3.36
CA ILE A 367 -14.37 7.82 -2.15
C ILE A 367 -15.61 8.74 -2.28
N ARG A 368 -16.74 8.35 -1.68
CA ARG A 368 -17.92 9.23 -1.63
C ARG A 368 -17.61 10.51 -0.85
N THR A 369 -18.10 11.65 -1.35
CA THR A 369 -17.87 12.99 -0.78
C THR A 369 -18.41 13.19 0.64
N ASP A 370 -19.27 12.30 1.13
CA ASP A 370 -19.83 12.28 2.48
C ASP A 370 -19.13 11.32 3.45
N SER A 371 -18.06 10.64 3.03
CA SER A 371 -17.41 9.63 3.85
C SER A 371 -16.45 10.25 4.84
N GLY A 372 -16.78 10.19 6.14
CA GLY A 372 -15.99 10.78 7.23
C GLY A 372 -14.70 10.02 7.58
N CYS A 373 -14.36 8.93 6.89
CA CYS A 373 -13.19 8.12 7.19
C CYS A 373 -12.24 8.07 5.99
N THR A 374 -11.39 9.08 5.86
CA THR A 374 -10.39 9.17 4.81
C THR A 374 -9.01 8.84 5.40
N LEU A 375 -8.47 7.68 5.03
CA LEU A 375 -7.05 7.39 5.26
C LEU A 375 -6.19 8.42 4.53
N ARG A 376 -5.12 8.86 5.18
CA ARG A 376 -4.28 9.93 4.65
C ARG A 376 -3.19 9.37 3.73
N TRP A 377 -3.33 9.62 2.42
CA TRP A 377 -2.33 9.20 1.43
C TRP A 377 -1.40 10.36 1.07
N VAL A 378 -0.27 10.48 1.79
CA VAL A 378 0.75 11.50 1.54
C VAL A 378 2.07 10.83 1.19
N ARG A 379 2.68 11.25 0.08
CA ARG A 379 4.03 10.81 -0.30
C ARG A 379 5.03 11.32 0.72
N LYS A 380 5.92 10.45 1.18
CA LYS A 380 7.06 10.89 1.99
C LYS A 380 7.95 11.81 1.19
N THR A 381 8.34 12.90 1.82
CA THR A 381 9.29 13.89 1.29
C THR A 381 10.24 14.31 2.41
N PRO A 382 11.38 14.94 2.12
CA PRO A 382 12.32 15.36 3.17
C PRO A 382 11.71 16.24 4.27
N TRP A 383 10.61 16.94 3.98
CA TRP A 383 9.86 17.79 4.91
C TRP A 383 8.57 17.15 5.45
N TYR A 384 8.27 15.90 5.03
CA TYR A 384 7.13 15.10 5.49
C TYR A 384 7.63 13.70 5.84
N GLN A 385 8.24 13.60 7.04
CA GLN A 385 8.84 12.37 7.55
C GLN A 385 7.79 11.41 8.12
#